data_AF-A0A8X6SBL5-F1
#
_entry.id   AF-A0A8X6SBL5-F1
#
_cell.length_a   1.000
_cell.length_b   1.000
_cell.length_c   1.000
_cell.angle_alpha   90.00
_cell.angle_beta   90.00
_cell.angle_gamma   90.00
#
_symmetry.space_group_name_H-M   'P 1'
#
loop_
_entity.id
_entity.type
_entity.pdbx_description
1 polymer ?
#
loop_
_entity_poly.entity_id
_entity_poly.type
_entity_poly.pdbx_seq_one_letter_code
_entity_poly.pdbx_strand_id
1 'polypeptide(L)' 'MTTYSPALNPMDYSVWSVLESLACTKPHKTLDSLKQVLLREWGILKVKDEFFIAENFCKRLRLCIAANGGHFETN' A
#
# COMPACT_ATOMS: atom_id res chain seq x y z
N MET A 1 0.93 -16.13 17.75
CA MET A 1 0.17 -16.20 16.47
C MET A 1 -1.02 -15.25 16.61
N THR A 2 -0.82 -13.96 16.33
CA THR A 2 -1.86 -12.93 16.47
C THR A 2 -2.38 -12.58 15.08
N THR A 3 -3.56 -13.12 14.82
CA THR A 3 -4.42 -12.86 13.67
C THR A 3 -4.78 -11.37 13.58
N TYR A 4 -4.65 -10.81 12.38
CA TYR A 4 -5.06 -9.44 11.98
C TYR A 4 -4.23 -8.26 12.55
N SER A 5 -3.15 -7.92 11.85
CA SER A 5 -2.68 -6.53 11.78
C SER A 5 -2.56 -6.08 10.32
N PRO A 6 -3.68 -5.78 9.64
CA PRO A 6 -3.65 -5.16 8.31
C PRO A 6 -2.87 -3.83 8.27
N ALA A 7 -2.71 -3.18 9.43
CA ALA A 7 -1.87 -1.98 9.59
C ALA A 7 -0.36 -2.25 9.45
N LEU A 8 0.07 -3.51 9.53
CA LEU A 8 1.48 -3.92 9.41
C LEU A 8 1.79 -4.64 8.10
N ASN A 9 0.82 -4.89 7.23
CA ASN A 9 1.11 -5.39 5.89
C ASN A 9 1.38 -4.20 4.94
N PRO A 10 2.65 -3.88 4.61
CA PRO A 10 2.96 -2.80 3.68
C PRO A 10 2.28 -2.95 2.33
N MET A 11 1.97 -4.18 1.92
CA MET A 11 1.23 -4.41 0.69
C MET A 11 -0.20 -3.89 0.74
N ASP A 12 -0.91 -4.07 1.87
CA ASP A 12 -2.32 -3.72 1.96
C ASP A 12 -2.54 -2.23 2.22
N TYR A 13 -1.73 -1.59 3.06
CA TYR A 13 -1.94 -0.16 3.40
C TYR A 13 -1.20 0.83 2.49
N SER A 14 -0.14 0.40 1.80
CA SER A 14 0.65 1.33 0.97
C SER A 14 0.56 1.00 -0.50
N VAL A 15 0.92 -0.23 -0.87
CA VAL A 15 1.01 -0.60 -2.28
C VAL A 15 -0.38 -0.67 -2.91
N TRP A 16 -1.33 -1.31 -2.23
CA TRP A 16 -2.71 -1.40 -2.70
C TRP A 16 -3.39 -0.03 -2.75
N SER A 17 -3.25 0.81 -1.72
CA SER A 17 -3.84 2.16 -1.72
C SER A 17 -3.28 3.05 -2.84
N VAL A 18 -1.99 2.95 -3.17
CA VAL A 18 -1.40 3.68 -4.31
C VAL A 18 -1.93 3.12 -5.63
N LEU A 19 -1.92 1.80 -5.82
CA LEU A 19 -2.45 1.16 -7.03
C LEU A 19 -3.93 1.48 -7.24
N GLU A 20 -4.74 1.45 -6.19
CA GLU A 20 -6.14 1.81 -6.22
C GLU A 20 -6.32 3.27 -6.62
N SER A 21 -5.55 4.19 -6.03
CA SER A 21 -5.61 5.61 -6.37
C SER A 21 -5.27 5.91 -7.83
N LEU A 22 -4.35 5.12 -8.43
CA LEU A 22 -3.91 5.30 -9.82
C LEU A 22 -4.86 4.60 -10.81
N ALA A 23 -5.21 3.34 -10.53
CA ALA A 23 -6.04 2.54 -11.41
C ALA A 23 -7.50 3.04 -11.40
N CYS A 24 -8.06 3.32 -10.22
CA CYS A 24 -9.46 3.70 -10.07
C CYS A 24 -9.73 5.20 -10.33
N THR A 25 -8.80 5.95 -10.92
CA THR A 25 -9.05 7.34 -11.38
C THR A 25 -10.17 7.42 -12.42
N LYS A 26 -10.44 6.32 -13.13
CA LYS A 26 -11.51 6.20 -14.12
C LYS A 26 -12.29 4.90 -13.92
N PRO A 27 -13.60 4.88 -14.18
CA PRO A 27 -14.38 3.65 -14.11
C PRO A 27 -13.98 2.69 -15.24
N HIS A 28 -13.73 1.43 -14.88
CA HIS A 28 -13.42 0.36 -15.82
C HIS A 28 -14.70 -0.40 -16.20
N LYS A 29 -14.90 -0.62 -17.51
CA LYS A 29 -16.07 -1.35 -18.02
C LYS A 29 -15.91 -2.87 -17.95
N THR A 30 -14.68 -3.36 -17.82
CA THR A 30 -14.36 -4.79 -17.80
C THR A 30 -13.25 -5.08 -16.80
N LEU A 31 -13.24 -6.32 -16.30
CA LEU A 31 -12.19 -6.81 -15.42
C LEU A 31 -10.81 -6.80 -16.11
N ASP A 32 -10.76 -7.08 -17.42
CA ASP A 32 -9.50 -7.06 -18.17
C ASP A 32 -8.92 -5.66 -18.31
N SER A 33 -9.78 -4.63 -18.49
CA SER A 33 -9.33 -3.23 -18.48
C SER A 33 -8.72 -2.85 -17.13
N LEU A 34 -9.34 -3.27 -16.02
CA LEU A 34 -8.79 -3.04 -14.68
C LEU A 34 -7.44 -3.76 -14.50
N LYS A 35 -7.34 -5.04 -14.89
CA LYS A 35 -6.08 -5.80 -14.80
C LYS A 35 -4.95 -5.16 -15.60
N GLN A 36 -5.22 -4.70 -16.82
CA GLN A 36 -4.21 -4.05 -17.66
C GLN A 36 -3.69 -2.75 -17.04
N VAL A 37 -4.58 -1.94 -16.48
CA VAL A 37 -4.19 -0.69 -15.81
C VAL A 37 -3.40 -0.98 -14.54
N LEU A 38 -3.84 -1.94 -13.71
CA LEU A 38 -3.08 -2.36 -12.52
C LEU A 38 -1.67 -2.84 -12.88
N LEU A 39 -1.51 -3.64 -13.93
CA LEU A 39 -0.19 -4.11 -14.39
C LEU A 39 0.69 -2.97 -14.91
N ARG A 40 0.10 -1.98 -15.60
CA ARG A 40 0.81 -0.78 -16.07
C ARG A 40 1.31 0.05 -14.91
N GLU A 41 0.42 0.40 -13.97
CA GLU A 41 0.77 1.23 -12.81
C GLU A 41 1.79 0.51 -11.91
N TRP A 42 1.64 -0.81 -11.72
CA TRP A 42 2.63 -1.64 -11.03
C TRP A 42 4.03 -1.55 -11.66
N GLY A 43 4.12 -1.55 -12.99
CA GLY A 43 5.39 -1.40 -13.71
C GLY A 43 6.04 -0.02 -13.51
N ILE A 44 5.23 1.03 -13.33
CA ILE A 44 5.69 2.40 -13.08
C ILE A 44 6.16 2.55 -11.63
N LEU A 45 5.41 1.97 -10.67
CA LEU A 45 5.74 1.95 -9.23
C LEU A 45 7.13 1.36 -8.96
N LYS A 46 7.50 0.28 -9.66
CA LYS A 46 8.82 -0.37 -9.51
C LYS A 46 10.02 0.57 -9.67
N VAL A 47 9.88 1.69 -10.38
CA VAL A 47 11.01 2.59 -10.69
C VAL A 47 11.16 3.72 -9.68
N LYS A 48 10.08 4.10 -8.96
CA LYS A 48 10.10 5.25 -8.04
C LYS A 48 9.86 4.89 -6.56
N ASP A 49 9.25 3.73 -6.27
CA ASP A 49 8.59 3.54 -4.98
C ASP A 49 9.19 2.48 -4.04
N GLU A 50 10.15 1.64 -4.47
CA GLU A 50 10.78 0.66 -3.56
C GLU A 50 11.39 1.34 -2.31
N PHE A 51 12.00 2.51 -2.48
CA PHE A 51 12.51 3.32 -1.38
C PHE A 51 11.40 3.94 -0.54
N PHE A 52 10.34 4.46 -1.16
CA PHE A 52 9.25 5.14 -0.46
C PHE A 52 8.42 4.17 0.39
N ILE A 53 8.13 2.99 -0.15
CA ILE A 53 7.41 1.92 0.56
C ILE A 53 8.24 1.43 1.75
N ALA A 54 9.55 1.20 1.56
CA ALA A 54 10.45 0.77 2.63
C ALA A 54 10.60 1.83 3.73
N GLU A 55 10.72 3.10 3.37
CA GLU A 55 10.80 4.21 4.34
C GLU A 55 9.50 4.35 5.14
N ASN A 56 8.35 4.26 4.46
CA ASN A 56 7.05 4.39 5.10
C ASN A 56 6.74 3.19 6.02
N PHE A 57 7.16 1.99 5.64
CA PHE A 57 7.13 0.81 6.51
C PHE A 57 7.99 1.00 7.76
N CYS A 58 9.23 1.49 7.61
CA CYS A 58 10.09 1.79 8.75
C CYS A 58 9.47 2.83 9.70
N LYS A 59 8.83 3.88 9.17
CA LYS A 59 8.12 4.89 9.98
C LYS A 59 6.98 4.28 10.77
N ARG A 60 6.14 3.47 10.14
CA ARG A 60 4.99 2.81 10.79
C ARG A 60 5.42 1.77 11.81
N LEU A 61 6.49 1.02 11.55
CA LEU A 61 7.04 0.07 12.51
C LEU A 61 7.51 0.79 13.79
N ARG A 62 8.12 1.97 13.66
CA ARG A 62 8.50 2.80 14.82
C ARG A 62 7.29 3.31 15.59
N LEU A 63 6.22 3.72 14.90
CA LEU A 63 4.98 4.14 15.55
C LEU A 63 4.29 2.98 16.29
N CYS A 64 4.29 1.78 15.69
CA CYS A 64 3.80 0.57 16.34
C CYS A 64 4.59 0.23 17.62
N ILE A 65 5.92 0.33 17.57
CA ILE A 65 6.78 0.13 18.74
C ILE A 65 6.50 1.19 19.82
N ALA A 66 6.35 2.46 19.43
CA ALA A 66 6.03 3.55 20.36
C ALA A 66 4.65 3.39 21.00
N ALA A 67 3.68 2.83 20.28
CA ALA A 67 2.36 2.48 20.79
C ALA A 67 2.31 1.16 21.57
N ASN A 68 3.45 0.49 21.77
CA ASN A 68 3.56 -0.84 22.39
C ASN A 68 2.63 -1.89 21.73
N GLY A 69 2.51 -1.83 20.40
CA GLY A 69 1.59 -2.68 19.62
C GLY A 69 0.14 -2.22 19.60
N GLY A 70 -0.19 -1.07 20.20
CA GLY A 70 -1.50 -0.42 20.14
C GLY A 70 -1.80 0.23 18.78
N HIS A 71 -3.01 0.76 18.65
CA HIS A 71 -3.44 1.48 17.44
C HIS A 71 -2.65 2.78 17.25
N PHE A 72 -2.26 3.09 16.01
CA PHE A 72 -1.55 4.31 15.66
C PHE A 72 -2.03 4.82 14.29
N GLU A 73 -2.07 6.14 14.12
CA GLU A 73 -2.41 6.80 12.86
C GLU A 73 -1.17 7.46 12.25
N THR A 74 -1.07 7.45 10.93
CA THR A 74 -0.05 8.19 10.17
C THR A 74 -0.72 9.39 9.52
N ASN A 75 -0.34 10.60 9.95
CA ASN A 75 -0.73 11.88 9.35
C ASN A 75 0.13 12.19 8.11
#